data_AF-A0A0F9E7G1-F1
#
_entry.id   AF-A0A0F9E7G1-F1
#
_cell.length_a   1.000
_cell.length_b   1.000
_cell.length_c   1.000
_cell.angle_alpha   90.00
_cell.angle_beta   90.00
_cell.angle_gamma   90.00
#
_symmetry.space_group_name_H-M   'P 1'
#
loop_
_entity.id
_entity.type
_entity.pdbx_description
1 polymer ?
#
loop_
_entity_poly.entity_id
_entity_poly.type
_entity_poly.pdbx_seq_one_letter_code
_entity_poly.pdbx_strand_id
1 'polypeptide(L)'
;MLNLFHKDPARLLHEATQKKERGDIDGAIESLQVAYSAIIKTTMDHTVQTFLRLPLYLQQAGKPDEAWAEFNKLLVSGYPNQLEDRDLWPMTRSQIYDKMRLFLQRENRPDEAIRFGIFSYLSWGEGLDAQGRLTELRQHRSVKSIEKRLGALLKKASKAKKNSDLSGLVAKSLREPESMDYDSIGELVANLLTEQELLSK
;
A
#
# COMPACT_ATOMS: atom_id res chain seq x y z
N MET A 1 -20.94 -20.25 34.68
CA MET A 1 -19.63 -19.76 34.20
C MET A 1 -19.49 -20.12 32.73
N LEU A 2 -19.74 -19.17 31.82
CA LEU A 2 -19.55 -19.40 30.38
C LEU A 2 -18.06 -19.27 30.03
N ASN A 3 -17.41 -20.40 29.74
CA ASN A 3 -16.20 -20.39 28.94
C ASN A 3 -16.59 -20.01 27.50
N LEU A 4 -16.67 -18.70 27.23
CA LEU A 4 -16.71 -18.21 25.86
C LEU A 4 -15.36 -18.56 25.23
N PHE A 5 -15.37 -19.58 24.38
CA PHE A 5 -14.26 -19.95 23.49
C PHE A 5 -13.67 -18.68 22.86
N HIS A 6 -12.60 -18.15 23.44
CA HIS A 6 -11.77 -17.16 22.78
C HIS A 6 -11.10 -17.94 21.65
N LYS A 7 -11.66 -17.83 20.44
CA LYS A 7 -11.05 -18.45 19.26
C LYS A 7 -9.67 -17.80 19.11
N ASP A 8 -8.64 -18.62 19.22
CA ASP A 8 -7.25 -18.22 19.05
C ASP A 8 -7.08 -17.49 17.69
N PRO A 9 -6.65 -16.21 17.69
CA PRO A 9 -6.44 -15.46 16.46
C PRO A 9 -5.52 -16.18 15.46
N ALA A 10 -4.47 -16.86 15.93
CA ALA A 10 -3.54 -17.56 15.07
C ALA A 10 -4.23 -18.71 14.32
N ARG A 11 -5.09 -19.46 15.02
CA ARG A 11 -5.93 -20.49 14.42
C ARG A 11 -6.88 -19.92 13.37
N LEU A 12 -7.55 -18.81 13.65
CA LEU A 12 -8.47 -18.16 12.70
C LEU A 12 -7.74 -17.65 11.45
N LEU A 13 -6.55 -17.06 11.62
CA LEU A 13 -5.70 -16.62 10.51
C LEU A 13 -5.25 -17.81 9.63
N HIS A 14 -4.98 -18.96 10.25
CA HIS A 14 -4.65 -20.20 9.55
C HIS A 14 -5.86 -20.77 8.80
N GLU A 15 -7.02 -20.83 9.45
CA GLU A 15 -8.29 -21.25 8.82
C GLU A 15 -8.63 -20.39 7.59
N ALA A 16 -8.45 -19.06 7.68
CA ALA A 16 -8.64 -18.16 6.53
C ALA A 16 -7.72 -18.51 5.35
N THR A 17 -6.47 -18.92 5.61
CA THR A 17 -5.54 -19.35 4.54
C THR A 17 -6.03 -20.63 3.89
N GLN A 18 -6.41 -21.64 4.69
CA GLN A 18 -6.90 -22.92 4.19
C GLN A 18 -8.17 -22.77 3.35
N LYS A 19 -9.12 -21.94 3.79
CA LYS A 19 -10.36 -21.67 3.04
C LYS A 19 -10.05 -21.02 1.69
N LYS A 20 -9.18 -20.00 1.68
CA LYS A 20 -8.75 -19.33 0.45
C LYS A 20 -8.04 -20.29 -0.51
N GLU A 21 -7.21 -21.21 -0.01
CA GLU A 21 -6.55 -22.24 -0.82
C GLU A 21 -7.52 -23.25 -1.44
N ARG A 22 -8.65 -23.51 -0.79
CA ARG A 22 -9.72 -24.38 -1.29
C ARG A 22 -10.73 -23.65 -2.20
N GLY A 23 -10.53 -22.35 -2.45
CA GLY A 23 -11.43 -21.53 -3.25
C GLY A 23 -12.65 -20.99 -2.48
N ASP A 24 -12.77 -21.26 -1.18
CA ASP A 24 -13.78 -20.67 -0.31
C ASP A 24 -13.33 -19.26 0.11
N ILE A 25 -13.46 -18.31 -0.82
CA ILE A 25 -13.01 -16.93 -0.61
C ILE A 25 -13.90 -16.20 0.41
N ASP A 26 -15.22 -16.36 0.35
CA ASP A 26 -16.14 -15.71 1.30
C ASP A 26 -15.91 -16.23 2.73
N GLY A 27 -15.78 -17.54 2.91
CA GLY A 27 -15.46 -18.11 4.21
C GLY A 27 -14.08 -17.67 4.72
N ALA A 28 -13.11 -17.42 3.83
CA ALA A 28 -11.81 -16.88 4.21
C ALA A 28 -11.92 -15.43 4.70
N ILE A 29 -12.75 -14.61 4.05
CA ILE A 29 -13.04 -13.23 4.47
C ILE A 29 -13.68 -13.22 5.86
N GLU A 30 -14.69 -14.06 6.10
CA GLU A 30 -15.32 -14.19 7.42
C GLU A 30 -14.30 -14.58 8.49
N SER A 31 -13.46 -15.58 8.21
CA SER A 31 -12.41 -16.00 9.14
C SER A 31 -11.42 -14.88 9.45
N LEU A 32 -11.06 -14.02 8.48
CA LEU A 32 -10.21 -12.85 8.72
C LEU A 32 -10.90 -11.80 9.60
N GLN A 33 -12.16 -11.47 9.34
CA GLN A 33 -12.91 -10.49 10.13
C GLN A 33 -13.04 -10.93 11.60
N VAL A 34 -13.33 -12.22 11.82
CA VAL A 34 -13.36 -12.80 13.17
C VAL A 34 -11.96 -12.81 13.79
N ALA A 35 -10.91 -13.14 13.02
CA ALA A 35 -9.53 -13.09 13.51
C ALA A 35 -9.16 -11.68 13.98
N TYR A 36 -9.43 -10.64 13.18
CA TYR A 36 -9.07 -9.26 13.53
C TYR A 36 -9.83 -8.79 14.77
N SER A 37 -11.11 -9.16 14.90
CA SER A 37 -11.92 -8.86 16.09
C SER A 37 -11.36 -9.53 17.35
N ALA A 38 -10.74 -10.71 17.20
CA ALA A 38 -10.07 -11.40 18.29
C ALA A 38 -8.70 -10.78 18.61
N ILE A 39 -7.91 -10.37 17.61
CA ILE A 39 -6.60 -9.71 17.79
C ILE A 39 -6.71 -8.46 18.65
N ILE A 40 -7.74 -7.63 18.44
CA ILE A 40 -8.00 -6.41 19.22
C ILE A 40 -8.02 -6.67 20.74
N LYS A 41 -8.37 -7.89 21.16
CA LYS A 41 -8.47 -8.28 22.58
C LYS A 41 -7.18 -8.89 23.13
N THR A 42 -6.13 -8.95 22.32
CA THR A 42 -4.82 -9.51 22.70
C THR A 42 -3.77 -8.42 22.73
N THR A 43 -2.62 -8.71 23.35
CA THR A 43 -1.43 -7.86 23.31
C THR A 43 -0.43 -8.31 22.25
N MET A 44 -0.83 -9.21 21.34
CA MET A 44 0.07 -9.72 20.31
C MET A 44 0.17 -8.72 19.17
N ASP A 45 1.41 -8.39 18.82
CA ASP A 45 1.70 -7.53 17.68
C ASP A 45 1.61 -8.34 16.39
N HIS A 46 0.96 -7.74 15.39
CA HIS A 46 0.89 -8.28 14.04
C HIS A 46 1.37 -7.22 13.06
N THR A 47 2.08 -7.63 12.02
CA THR A 47 2.48 -6.69 10.96
C THR A 47 1.27 -6.34 10.08
N VAL A 48 1.33 -5.18 9.42
CA VAL A 48 0.30 -4.73 8.46
C VAL A 48 0.01 -5.76 7.36
N GLN A 49 0.97 -6.64 7.02
CA GLN A 49 0.75 -7.73 6.07
C GLN A 49 -0.37 -8.69 6.48
N THR A 50 -0.57 -8.88 7.79
CA THR A 50 -1.69 -9.67 8.32
C THR A 50 -3.01 -9.05 7.88
N PHE A 51 -3.15 -7.73 8.07
CA PHE A 51 -4.40 -7.00 7.83
C PHE A 51 -4.66 -6.75 6.33
N LEU A 52 -3.61 -6.60 5.53
CA LEU A 52 -3.68 -6.48 4.07
C LEU A 52 -4.29 -7.71 3.38
N ARG A 53 -4.43 -8.85 4.07
CA ARG A 53 -5.10 -10.03 3.52
C ARG A 53 -6.58 -9.77 3.21
N LEU A 54 -7.26 -8.98 4.04
CA LEU A 54 -8.69 -8.73 3.90
C LEU A 54 -9.02 -7.96 2.61
N PRO A 55 -8.45 -6.77 2.34
CA PRO A 55 -8.71 -6.08 1.08
C PRO A 55 -8.30 -6.91 -0.16
N LEU A 56 -7.25 -7.73 -0.05
CA LEU A 56 -6.84 -8.62 -1.14
C LEU A 56 -7.85 -9.75 -1.39
N TYR A 57 -8.44 -10.34 -0.35
CA TYR A 57 -9.45 -11.39 -0.51
C TYR A 57 -10.79 -10.81 -0.97
N LEU A 58 -11.16 -9.62 -0.51
CA LEU A 58 -12.32 -8.87 -1.01
C LEU A 58 -12.19 -8.58 -2.52
N GLN A 59 -11.02 -8.17 -2.99
CA GLN A 59 -10.76 -8.03 -4.43
C GLN A 59 -10.99 -9.35 -5.17
N GLN A 60 -10.45 -10.46 -4.65
CA GLN A 60 -10.61 -11.79 -5.25
C GLN A 60 -12.08 -12.27 -5.27
N ALA A 61 -12.89 -11.82 -4.31
CA ALA A 61 -14.33 -12.09 -4.24
C ALA A 61 -15.17 -11.21 -5.19
N GLY A 62 -14.56 -10.31 -5.95
CA GLY A 62 -15.30 -9.36 -6.79
C GLY A 62 -15.97 -8.22 -5.99
N LYS A 63 -15.41 -7.87 -4.82
CA LYS A 63 -15.88 -6.79 -3.93
C LYS A 63 -14.87 -5.62 -3.90
N PRO A 64 -14.63 -4.92 -5.03
CA PRO A 64 -13.56 -3.92 -5.13
C PRO A 64 -13.79 -2.69 -4.25
N ASP A 65 -15.02 -2.24 -4.08
CA ASP A 65 -15.34 -1.06 -3.24
C ASP A 65 -15.08 -1.34 -1.76
N GLU A 66 -15.48 -2.51 -1.27
CA GLU A 66 -15.19 -2.97 0.09
C GLU A 66 -13.67 -3.14 0.31
N ALA A 67 -12.97 -3.71 -0.67
CA ALA A 67 -11.51 -3.83 -0.63
C ALA A 67 -10.84 -2.45 -0.52
N TRP A 68 -11.30 -1.47 -1.31
CA TRP A 68 -10.76 -0.11 -1.28
C TRP A 68 -11.02 0.58 0.05
N ALA A 69 -12.22 0.41 0.61
CA ALA A 69 -12.57 0.94 1.93
C ALA A 69 -11.65 0.38 3.03
N GLU A 70 -11.33 -0.92 2.99
CA GLU A 70 -10.39 -1.53 3.95
C GLU A 70 -8.96 -1.00 3.79
N PHE A 71 -8.47 -0.73 2.57
CA PHE A 71 -7.18 -0.05 2.41
C PHE A 71 -7.18 1.35 3.03
N ASN A 72 -8.23 2.14 2.79
CA ASN A 72 -8.33 3.49 3.36
C ASN A 72 -8.43 3.46 4.89
N LYS A 73 -9.16 2.49 5.43
CA LYS A 73 -9.22 2.27 6.89
C LYS A 73 -7.84 1.99 7.46
N LEU A 74 -7.01 1.16 6.80
CA LEU A 74 -5.63 0.91 7.23
C LEU A 74 -4.76 2.18 7.17
N LEU A 75 -4.97 3.06 6.19
CA LEU A 75 -4.23 4.32 6.08
C LEU A 75 -4.63 5.34 7.15
N VAL A 76 -5.93 5.44 7.46
CA VAL A 76 -6.49 6.49 8.33
C VAL A 76 -6.50 6.07 9.79
N SER A 77 -6.94 4.85 10.06
CA SER A 77 -7.18 4.33 11.42
C SER A 77 -6.10 3.36 11.89
N GLY A 78 -5.16 2.97 11.02
CA GLY A 78 -4.16 1.97 11.34
C GLY A 78 -4.75 0.56 11.44
N TYR A 79 -4.11 -0.30 12.23
CA TYR A 79 -4.56 -1.67 12.47
C TYR A 79 -4.49 -2.06 13.95
N PRO A 80 -5.23 -3.10 14.38
CA PRO A 80 -5.20 -3.59 15.76
C PRO A 80 -3.77 -3.84 16.25
N ASN A 81 -3.47 -3.32 17.45
CA ASN A 81 -2.17 -3.44 18.12
C ASN A 81 -1.00 -2.94 17.25
N GLN A 82 -1.25 -1.93 16.41
CA GLN A 82 -0.18 -1.24 15.71
C GLN A 82 0.77 -0.60 16.72
N LEU A 83 2.08 -0.80 16.50
CA LEU A 83 3.12 -0.15 17.29
C LEU A 83 2.98 1.38 17.24
N GLU A 84 3.08 2.01 18.40
CA GLU A 84 3.00 3.47 18.55
C GLU A 84 4.26 4.20 18.06
N ASP A 85 5.29 3.47 17.65
CA ASP A 85 6.50 4.01 17.05
C ASP A 85 6.18 4.66 15.69
N ARG A 86 6.16 6.00 15.69
CA ARG A 86 5.81 6.82 14.53
C ARG A 86 6.85 6.73 13.40
N ASP A 87 8.09 6.35 13.70
CA ASP A 87 9.13 6.22 12.69
C ASP A 87 8.91 4.99 11.78
N LEU A 88 8.07 4.05 12.23
CA LEU A 88 7.65 2.87 11.46
C LEU A 88 6.40 3.11 10.61
N TRP A 89 5.66 4.20 10.85
CA TRP A 89 4.41 4.48 10.15
C TRP A 89 4.59 4.73 8.64
N PRO A 90 5.61 5.48 8.17
CA PRO A 90 5.83 5.63 6.74
C PRO A 90 6.14 4.30 6.04
N MET A 91 6.85 3.38 6.70
CA MET A 91 7.11 2.04 6.16
C MET A 91 5.82 1.22 6.04
N THR A 92 4.95 1.32 7.04
CA THR A 92 3.61 0.70 7.01
C THR A 92 2.79 1.26 5.84
N ARG A 93 2.72 2.59 5.73
CA ARG A 93 2.02 3.29 4.64
C ARG A 93 2.57 2.90 3.26
N SER A 94 3.89 2.77 3.12
CA SER A 94 4.53 2.31 1.89
C SER A 94 4.03 0.93 1.46
N GLN A 95 3.87 0.00 2.40
CA GLN A 95 3.36 -1.35 2.13
C GLN A 95 1.88 -1.34 1.72
N ILE A 96 1.06 -0.50 2.36
CA ILE A 96 -0.35 -0.34 2.00
C ILE A 96 -0.47 0.21 0.58
N TYR A 97 0.24 1.30 0.27
CA TYR A 97 0.25 1.88 -1.07
C TYR A 97 0.77 0.92 -2.16
N ASP A 98 1.75 0.06 -1.85
CA ASP A 98 2.18 -0.96 -2.82
C ASP A 98 1.06 -1.97 -3.11
N LYS A 99 0.27 -2.37 -2.11
CA LYS A 99 -0.89 -3.24 -2.33
C LYS A 99 -2.01 -2.53 -3.08
N MET A 100 -2.26 -1.25 -2.80
CA MET A 100 -3.23 -0.44 -3.57
C MET A 100 -2.81 -0.31 -5.05
N ARG A 101 -1.50 -0.10 -5.32
CA ARG A 101 -0.97 -0.15 -6.68
C ARG A 101 -1.28 -1.48 -7.36
N LEU A 102 -0.99 -2.60 -6.70
CA LEU A 102 -1.23 -3.93 -7.28
C LEU A 102 -2.72 -4.21 -7.48
N PHE A 103 -3.56 -3.75 -6.56
CA PHE A 103 -5.01 -3.78 -6.69
C PHE A 103 -5.43 -3.09 -7.99
N LEU A 104 -5.03 -1.83 -8.19
CA LEU A 104 -5.37 -1.03 -9.37
C LEU A 104 -4.82 -1.62 -10.68
N GLN A 105 -3.65 -2.27 -10.66
CA GLN A 105 -3.14 -2.99 -11.83
C GLN A 105 -4.05 -4.15 -12.26
N ARG A 106 -4.65 -4.86 -11.31
CA ARG A 106 -5.59 -5.95 -11.59
C ARG A 106 -6.96 -5.43 -12.06
N GLU A 107 -7.36 -4.25 -11.56
CA GLU A 107 -8.56 -3.54 -12.01
C GLU A 107 -8.38 -2.78 -13.34
N ASN A 108 -7.24 -2.96 -14.02
CA ASN A 108 -6.92 -2.26 -15.28
C ASN A 108 -6.99 -0.71 -15.17
N ARG A 109 -6.53 -0.17 -14.03
CA ARG A 109 -6.43 1.28 -13.75
C ARG A 109 -4.96 1.72 -13.65
N PRO A 110 -4.21 1.71 -14.78
CA PRO A 110 -2.75 1.84 -14.77
C PRO A 110 -2.26 3.22 -14.29
N ASP A 111 -2.98 4.29 -14.56
CA ASP A 111 -2.57 5.66 -14.20
C ASP A 111 -2.65 5.88 -12.69
N GLU A 112 -3.72 5.38 -12.06
CA GLU A 112 -3.83 5.39 -10.61
C GLU A 112 -2.82 4.44 -9.97
N ALA A 113 -2.54 3.30 -10.60
CA ALA A 113 -1.48 2.41 -10.14
C ALA A 113 -0.10 3.11 -10.16
N ILE A 114 0.16 4.00 -11.13
CA ILE A 114 1.37 4.85 -11.14
C ILE A 114 1.39 5.74 -9.90
N ARG A 115 0.30 6.45 -9.62
CA ARG A 115 0.17 7.34 -8.45
C ARG A 115 0.47 6.59 -7.14
N PHE A 116 -0.18 5.47 -6.88
CA PHE A 116 0.06 4.68 -5.66
C PHE A 116 1.44 4.02 -5.62
N GLY A 117 2.03 3.71 -6.78
CA GLY A 117 3.42 3.25 -6.84
C GLY A 117 4.44 4.33 -6.47
N ILE A 118 4.17 5.58 -6.84
CA ILE A 118 4.94 6.75 -6.41
C ILE A 118 4.76 6.97 -4.91
N PHE A 119 3.52 6.95 -4.41
CA PHE A 119 3.25 7.12 -2.99
C PHE A 119 3.96 6.07 -2.13
N SER A 120 3.92 4.80 -2.55
CA SER A 120 4.68 3.73 -1.89
C SER A 120 6.18 4.02 -1.83
N TYR A 121 6.75 4.55 -2.92
CA TYR A 121 8.17 4.87 -2.99
C TYR A 121 8.56 6.06 -2.10
N LEU A 122 7.72 7.09 -2.08
CA LEU A 122 7.87 8.27 -1.25
C LEU A 122 7.80 7.93 0.24
N SER A 123 6.77 7.18 0.66
CA SER A 123 6.62 6.77 2.06
C SER A 123 7.76 5.87 2.55
N TRP A 124 8.35 5.06 1.66
CA TRP A 124 9.56 4.31 2.01
C TRP A 124 10.74 5.24 2.28
N GLY A 125 10.91 6.27 1.44
CA GLY A 125 11.95 7.28 1.62
C GLY A 125 11.81 8.05 2.93
N GLU A 126 10.59 8.47 3.27
CA GLU A 126 10.28 9.08 4.58
C GLU A 126 10.62 8.14 5.73
N GLY A 127 10.28 6.85 5.63
CA GLY A 127 10.60 5.88 6.67
C GLY A 127 12.10 5.67 6.86
N LEU A 128 12.87 5.68 5.76
CA LEU A 128 14.33 5.60 5.83
C LEU A 128 14.91 6.83 6.54
N ASP A 129 14.35 8.01 6.30
CA ASP A 129 14.77 9.26 6.93
C ASP A 129 14.42 9.28 8.42
N ALA A 130 13.18 8.95 8.78
CA ALA A 130 12.71 8.86 10.17
C ALA A 130 13.53 7.88 11.02
N GLN A 131 13.93 6.75 10.43
CA GLN A 131 14.78 5.75 11.09
C GLN A 131 16.29 6.08 11.05
N GLY A 132 16.70 7.24 10.51
CA GLY A 132 18.11 7.63 10.40
C GLY A 132 18.95 6.76 9.46
N ARG A 133 18.32 6.02 8.53
CA ARG A 133 18.98 5.08 7.59
C ARG A 133 19.58 5.81 6.39
N LEU A 134 20.48 6.76 6.65
CA LEU A 134 20.98 7.74 5.68
C LEU A 134 21.67 7.11 4.45
N THR A 135 22.40 6.01 4.62
CA THR A 135 23.06 5.32 3.49
C THR A 135 22.05 4.76 2.49
N GLU A 136 21.01 4.12 3.01
CA GLU A 136 19.93 3.57 2.19
C GLU A 136 19.10 4.67 1.57
N LEU A 137 18.83 5.74 2.33
CA LEU A 137 18.12 6.91 1.84
C LEU A 137 18.86 7.57 0.67
N ARG A 138 20.18 7.72 0.73
CA ARG A 138 20.99 8.24 -0.38
C ARG A 138 20.85 7.38 -1.64
N GLN A 139 20.87 6.06 -1.49
CA GLN A 139 20.69 5.15 -2.63
C GLN A 139 19.25 5.23 -3.18
N HIS A 140 18.26 5.32 -2.30
CA HIS A 140 16.84 5.47 -2.63
C HIS A 140 16.56 6.80 -3.37
N ARG A 141 17.19 7.90 -2.96
CA ARG A 141 17.04 9.22 -3.59
C ARG A 141 17.76 9.36 -4.94
N SER A 142 18.60 8.40 -5.32
CA SER A 142 19.34 8.53 -6.58
C SER A 142 18.42 8.48 -7.79
N VAL A 143 18.69 9.34 -8.79
CA VAL A 143 17.92 9.40 -10.04
C VAL A 143 17.82 8.01 -10.68
N LYS A 144 18.93 7.25 -10.70
CA LYS A 144 18.97 5.88 -11.22
C LYS A 144 18.00 4.93 -10.51
N SER A 145 17.89 5.01 -9.17
CA SER A 145 16.95 4.18 -8.40
C SER A 145 15.50 4.55 -8.69
N ILE A 146 15.21 5.86 -8.76
CA ILE A 146 13.88 6.39 -9.03
C ILE A 146 13.45 5.99 -10.45
N GLU A 147 14.26 6.27 -11.46
CA GLU A 147 13.97 5.95 -12.87
C GLU A 147 13.81 4.44 -13.09
N LYS A 148 14.60 3.61 -12.40
CA LYS A 148 14.46 2.16 -12.46
C LYS A 148 13.13 1.71 -11.87
N ARG A 149 12.74 2.26 -10.71
CA ARG A 149 11.47 1.93 -10.04
C ARG A 149 10.28 2.36 -10.90
N LEU A 150 10.27 3.60 -11.38
CA LEU A 150 9.16 4.15 -12.16
C LEU A 150 9.11 3.57 -13.57
N GLY A 151 10.27 3.31 -14.20
CA GLY A 151 10.34 2.77 -15.55
C GLY A 151 9.58 1.45 -15.72
N ALA A 152 9.66 0.53 -14.75
CA ALA A 152 8.91 -0.71 -14.79
C ALA A 152 7.38 -0.50 -14.70
N LEU A 153 6.96 0.48 -13.89
CA LEU A 153 5.55 0.83 -13.69
C LEU A 153 4.97 1.53 -14.92
N LEU A 154 5.71 2.49 -15.46
CA LEU A 154 5.35 3.26 -16.64
C LEU A 154 5.37 2.44 -17.92
N LYS A 155 6.29 1.49 -18.06
CA LYS A 155 6.31 0.56 -19.20
C LYS A 155 5.02 -0.28 -19.26
N LYS A 156 4.54 -0.77 -18.11
CA LYS A 156 3.27 -1.51 -18.04
C LYS A 156 2.06 -0.66 -18.40
N ALA A 157 2.12 0.65 -18.13
CA ALA A 157 1.09 1.61 -18.45
C ALA A 157 1.24 2.25 -19.85
N SER A 158 2.20 1.80 -20.67
CA SER A 158 2.53 2.43 -21.97
C SER A 158 2.90 3.93 -21.90
N LYS A 159 3.40 4.40 -20.74
CA LYS A 159 3.79 5.80 -20.48
C LYS A 159 5.28 5.95 -20.21
N ALA A 160 6.12 5.11 -20.81
CA ALA A 160 7.57 5.11 -20.59
C ALA A 160 8.24 6.47 -20.84
N LYS A 161 7.69 7.29 -21.76
CA LYS A 161 8.18 8.65 -22.05
C LYS A 161 8.07 9.62 -20.87
N LYS A 162 7.19 9.36 -19.91
CA LYS A 162 6.96 10.19 -18.71
C LYS A 162 7.96 9.91 -17.58
N ASN A 163 8.91 8.99 -17.77
CA ASN A 163 9.80 8.54 -16.70
C ASN A 163 10.69 9.68 -16.18
N SER A 164 11.24 10.51 -17.06
CA SER A 164 12.12 11.61 -16.64
C SER A 164 11.36 12.65 -15.80
N ASP A 165 10.21 13.12 -16.28
CA ASP A 165 9.40 14.12 -15.59
C ASP A 165 8.95 13.63 -14.20
N LEU A 166 8.40 12.41 -14.14
CA LEU A 166 7.93 11.82 -12.88
C LEU A 166 9.09 11.51 -11.93
N SER A 167 10.24 11.07 -12.46
CA SER A 167 11.43 10.86 -11.62
C SER A 167 11.95 12.17 -11.04
N GLY A 168 11.88 13.27 -11.80
CA GLY A 168 12.21 14.61 -11.33
C GLY A 168 11.29 15.08 -10.20
N LEU A 169 9.96 14.87 -10.35
CA LEU A 169 8.98 15.13 -9.30
C LEU A 169 9.30 14.35 -8.02
N VAL A 170 9.48 13.03 -8.13
CA VAL A 170 9.79 12.16 -6.98
C VAL A 170 11.11 12.55 -6.31
N ALA A 171 12.14 12.87 -7.08
CA ALA A 171 13.42 13.32 -6.54
C ALA A 171 13.30 14.66 -5.79
N LYS A 172 12.45 15.57 -6.28
CA LYS A 172 12.13 16.82 -5.57
C LYS A 172 11.41 16.53 -4.25
N SER A 173 10.34 15.74 -4.27
CA SER A 173 9.56 15.40 -3.07
C SER A 173 10.42 14.73 -1.99
N LEU A 174 11.33 13.82 -2.38
CA LEU A 174 12.20 13.15 -1.41
C LEU A 174 13.23 14.05 -0.75
N ARG A 175 13.53 15.25 -1.28
CA ARG A 175 14.47 16.20 -0.66
C ARG A 175 13.85 16.98 0.49
N GLU A 176 12.52 17.04 0.56
CA GLU A 176 11.75 17.77 1.57
C GLU A 176 10.72 16.83 2.22
N PRO A 177 11.15 15.81 2.97
CA PRO A 177 10.26 14.73 3.42
C PRO A 177 9.26 15.15 4.51
N GLU A 178 9.59 16.14 5.33
CA GLU A 178 8.72 16.61 6.42
C GLU A 178 7.44 17.32 5.95
N SER A 179 7.34 17.64 4.65
CA SER A 179 6.22 18.37 4.03
C SER A 179 5.49 17.57 2.94
N MET A 180 5.66 16.24 2.90
CA MET A 180 5.06 15.43 1.83
C MET A 180 3.53 15.40 1.89
N ASP A 181 2.92 16.29 1.12
CA ASP A 181 1.50 16.34 0.80
C ASP A 181 1.20 15.38 -0.37
N TYR A 182 0.67 14.21 -0.03
CA TYR A 182 0.32 13.17 -0.99
C TYR A 182 -0.82 13.59 -1.93
N ASP A 183 -1.70 14.49 -1.51
CA ASP A 183 -2.79 14.95 -2.38
C ASP A 183 -2.25 15.86 -3.47
N SER A 184 -1.46 16.87 -3.10
CA SER A 184 -0.77 17.76 -4.04
C SER A 184 0.16 16.98 -4.99
N ILE A 185 0.94 16.02 -4.48
CA ILE A 185 1.80 15.17 -5.33
C ILE A 185 0.93 14.33 -6.28
N GLY A 186 -0.19 13.83 -5.81
CA GLY A 186 -1.14 13.06 -6.62
C GLY A 186 -1.70 13.84 -7.80
N GLU A 187 -2.05 15.11 -7.59
CA GLU A 187 -2.50 16.02 -8.66
C GLU A 187 -1.40 16.31 -9.68
N LEU A 188 -0.18 16.57 -9.20
CA LEU A 188 0.98 16.78 -10.09
C LEU A 188 1.28 15.54 -10.93
N VAL A 189 1.20 14.34 -10.35
CA VAL A 189 1.33 13.08 -11.10
C VAL A 189 0.24 12.99 -12.16
N ALA A 190 -1.03 13.26 -11.81
CA ALA A 190 -2.13 13.19 -12.76
C ALA A 190 -1.90 14.13 -13.96
N ASN A 191 -1.53 15.39 -13.70
CA ASN A 191 -1.25 16.38 -14.74
C ASN A 191 -0.11 15.93 -15.68
N LEU A 192 1.00 15.44 -15.11
CA LEU A 192 2.14 14.95 -15.90
C LEU A 192 1.76 13.74 -16.78
N LEU A 193 0.82 12.90 -16.33
CA LEU A 193 0.35 11.76 -17.12
C LEU A 193 -0.57 12.18 -18.28
N THR A 194 -1.27 13.32 -18.18
CA THR A 194 -2.23 13.81 -19.18
C THR A 194 -1.64 14.79 -20.21
N GLU A 195 -0.58 15.54 -19.87
CA GLU A 195 -0.03 16.66 -20.66
C GLU A 195 0.51 16.33 -22.08
N GLN A 196 0.40 15.10 -22.59
CA GLN A 196 0.82 14.74 -23.96
C GLN A 196 -0.33 14.39 -24.93
N GLU A 197 -1.57 14.27 -24.48
CA GLU A 197 -2.70 13.96 -25.39
C GLU A 197 -3.19 15.18 -26.19
N LEU A 198 -2.84 16.40 -25.76
CA LEU A 198 -3.30 17.66 -26.37
C LEU A 198 -2.43 18.18 -27.52
N LEU A 199 -1.24 17.62 -27.75
CA LEU A 199 -0.33 18.03 -28.84
C LEU A 199 -0.29 17.04 -30.01
N SER A 200 -1.22 16.08 -30.04
CA SER A 200 -1.33 15.04 -31.08
C SER A 200 -2.64 15.10 -31.87
N LYS A 201 -3.36 16.22 -31.80
CA LYS A 201 -4.50 16.56 -32.66
C LYS A 201 -4.18 17.83 -33.43
#